data_AF-A0A2T7NFQ2-F1
#
_entry.id   AF-A0A2T7NFQ2-F1
#
_cell.length_a   1.000
_cell.length_b   1.000
_cell.length_c   1.000
_cell.angle_alpha   90.00
_cell.angle_beta   90.00
_cell.angle_gamma   90.00
#
_symmetry.space_group_name_H-M   'P 1'
#
loop_
_entity.id
_entity.type
_entity.pdbx_description
1 polymer ?
#
loop_
_entity_poly.entity_id
_entity_poly.type
_entity_poly.pdbx_seq_one_letter_code
_entity_poly.pdbx_strand_id
1 'polypeptide(L)'
;MENHASRDIKPLEQLGSYDPLPNIHQEKLVAINFDRLRYWIASGAQCSKPVEHLLGLAGFFPLHPMSIINARRNREKAKKQEQEAAEAAAEKTAVKTES
;
A
#
# COMPACT_ATOMS: atom_id res chain seq x y z
N MET A 1 12.53 18.98 0.00
CA MET A 1 13.70 18.11 -0.30
C MET A 1 13.96 18.26 -1.78
N GLU A 2 15.18 18.55 -2.19
CA GLU A 2 15.53 18.60 -3.60
C GLU A 2 15.55 17.18 -4.17
N ASN A 3 15.05 16.97 -5.39
CA ASN A 3 14.91 15.63 -6.00
C ASN A 3 16.23 14.87 -6.17
N HIS A 4 17.38 15.53 -6.00
CA HIS A 4 18.72 14.95 -6.11
C HIS A 4 19.43 14.73 -4.77
N ALA A 5 18.83 15.14 -3.66
CA ALA A 5 19.40 14.93 -2.34
C ALA A 5 19.38 13.43 -1.96
N SER A 6 20.43 12.95 -1.30
CA SER A 6 20.45 11.59 -0.75
C SER A 6 19.27 11.39 0.21
N ARG A 7 18.71 10.19 0.21
CA ARG A 7 17.42 9.87 0.87
C ARG A 7 17.41 10.18 2.36
N ASP A 8 18.55 10.04 3.03
CA ASP A 8 18.68 10.14 4.48
C ASP A 8 19.28 11.47 4.96
N ILE A 9 19.29 12.49 4.10
CA ILE A 9 19.70 13.85 4.49
C ILE A 9 18.58 14.49 5.33
N LYS A 10 18.98 15.34 6.27
CA LYS A 10 18.04 16.14 7.07
C LYS A 10 17.03 16.87 6.16
N PRO A 11 15.72 16.60 6.31
CA PRO A 11 14.70 17.28 5.52
C PRO A 11 14.58 18.76 5.94
N LEU A 12 14.01 19.58 5.05
CA LEU A 12 13.70 20.98 5.35
C LEU A 12 12.68 21.08 6.49
N GLU A 13 11.63 20.27 6.43
CA GLU A 13 10.59 20.15 7.46
C GLU A 13 10.11 18.70 7.53
N GLN A 14 9.87 18.20 8.74
CA GLN A 14 9.26 16.89 8.95
C GLN A 14 7.73 17.03 8.98
N LEU A 15 7.05 16.49 7.97
CA LEU A 15 5.58 16.57 7.84
C LEU A 15 4.85 15.44 8.56
N GLY A 16 5.54 14.38 8.97
CA GLY A 16 4.92 13.19 9.52
C GLY A 16 5.87 12.01 9.72
N SER A 17 5.28 10.85 10.03
CA SER A 17 5.96 9.56 10.17
C SER A 17 5.06 8.42 9.70
N TYR A 18 5.67 7.33 9.25
CA TYR A 18 4.98 6.11 8.82
C TYR A 18 5.70 4.90 9.40
N ASP A 19 4.97 4.08 10.16
CA ASP A 19 5.42 2.78 10.63
C ASP A 19 4.81 1.66 9.77
N PRO A 20 5.60 0.96 8.94
CA PRO A 20 5.09 -0.13 8.12
C PRO A 20 4.77 -1.40 8.91
N LEU A 21 5.32 -1.56 10.11
CA LEU A 21 5.16 -2.75 10.93
C LEU A 21 3.86 -2.63 11.74
N PRO A 22 3.03 -3.70 11.76
CA PRO A 22 1.81 -3.69 12.56
C PRO A 22 2.15 -3.68 14.05
N ASN A 23 1.41 -2.87 14.82
CA ASN A 23 1.50 -2.86 16.27
C ASN A 23 0.80 -4.09 16.90
N ILE A 24 0.73 -4.15 18.24
CA ILE A 24 0.03 -5.21 18.97
C ILE A 24 -1.48 -5.32 18.64
N HIS A 25 -2.08 -4.24 18.14
CA HIS A 25 -3.47 -4.16 17.69
C HIS A 25 -3.63 -4.45 16.18
N GLN A 26 -2.55 -4.85 15.48
CA GLN A 26 -2.50 -5.10 14.04
C GLN A 26 -2.73 -3.85 13.17
N GLU A 27 -2.47 -2.66 13.71
CA GLU A 27 -2.62 -1.40 13.01
C GLU A 27 -1.26 -0.87 12.56
N LYS A 28 -1.24 -0.20 11.40
CA LYS A 28 -0.07 0.52 10.90
C LYS A 28 -0.24 2.00 11.19
N LEU A 29 0.73 2.59 11.86
CA LEU A 29 0.65 3.97 12.33
C LEU A 29 1.13 4.95 11.26
N VAL A 30 0.32 5.97 10.99
CA VAL A 30 0.64 7.05 10.07
C VAL A 30 0.30 8.38 10.73
N ALA A 31 1.30 9.22 10.95
CA ALA A 31 1.11 10.58 11.45
C ALA A 31 1.39 11.57 10.33
N ILE A 32 0.45 12.49 10.06
CA ILE A 32 0.56 13.49 8.99
C ILE A 32 0.07 14.84 9.52
N ASN A 33 0.88 15.88 9.35
CA ASN A 33 0.47 17.26 9.57
C ASN A 33 -0.20 17.81 8.31
N PHE A 34 -1.54 17.78 8.27
CA PHE A 34 -2.30 18.22 7.11
C PHE A 34 -2.21 19.73 6.83
N ASP A 35 -1.99 20.57 7.84
CA ASP A 35 -1.89 22.02 7.65
C ASP A 35 -0.63 22.37 6.86
N ARG A 36 0.51 21.85 7.33
CA ARG A 36 1.81 22.04 6.67
C ARG A 36 1.88 21.35 5.32
N LEU A 37 1.27 20.17 5.19
CA LEU A 37 1.17 19.48 3.91
C LEU A 37 0.46 20.34 2.85
N ARG A 38 -0.67 20.98 3.19
CA ARG A 38 -1.39 21.88 2.28
C ARG A 38 -0.54 23.07 1.86
N TYR A 39 0.18 23.69 2.80
CA TYR A 39 1.09 24.79 2.52
C TYR A 39 2.17 24.41 1.49
N TRP A 40 2.80 23.25 1.67
CA TRP A 40 3.87 22.81 0.76
C TRP A 40 3.32 22.41 -0.62
N ILE A 41 2.16 21.76 -0.67
CA ILE A 41 1.48 21.45 -1.95
C ILE A 41 1.12 22.76 -2.68
N ALA A 42 0.59 23.75 -1.98
CA ALA A 42 0.27 25.06 -2.56
C ALA A 42 1.53 25.80 -3.04
N SER A 43 2.68 25.56 -2.41
CA SER A 43 3.99 26.06 -2.82
C SER A 43 4.61 25.28 -4.00
N GLY A 44 3.89 24.31 -4.56
CA GLY A 44 4.32 23.53 -5.73
C GLY A 44 5.08 22.24 -5.41
N ALA A 45 5.07 21.77 -4.16
CA ALA A 45 5.70 20.50 -3.81
C ALA A 45 4.96 19.31 -4.44
N GLN A 46 5.71 18.42 -5.10
CA GLN A 46 5.19 17.18 -5.66
C GLN A 46 5.26 16.05 -4.63
N CYS A 47 4.17 15.29 -4.52
CA CYS A 47 4.14 14.08 -3.70
C CYS A 47 4.76 12.90 -4.47
N SER A 48 5.38 11.97 -3.75
CA SER A 48 5.80 10.70 -4.35
C SER A 48 4.62 9.72 -4.40
N LYS A 49 4.64 8.79 -5.36
CA LYS A 49 3.60 7.76 -5.53
C LYS A 49 3.17 7.08 -4.22
N PRO A 50 4.07 6.57 -3.35
CA PRO A 50 3.65 5.92 -2.10
C PRO A 50 2.93 6.90 -1.14
N VAL A 51 3.32 8.18 -1.14
CA VAL A 51 2.66 9.21 -0.32
C VAL A 51 1.26 9.52 -0.87
N GLU A 52 1.08 9.58 -2.19
CA GLU A 52 -0.25 9.74 -2.80
C GLU A 52 -1.19 8.58 -2.44
N HIS A 53 -0.66 7.36 -2.40
CA HIS A 53 -1.43 6.20 -1.92
C HIS A 53 -1.85 6.37 -0.46
N LEU A 54 -0.95 6.80 0.44
CA LEU A 54 -1.27 7.04 1.85
C LEU A 54 -2.30 8.16 2.02
N LEU A 55 -2.13 9.28 1.32
CA LEU A 55 -3.06 10.41 1.37
C LEU A 55 -4.44 10.06 0.77
N GLY A 56 -4.47 9.17 -0.22
CA GLY A 56 -5.70 8.61 -0.76
C GLY A 56 -6.44 7.72 0.23
N LEU A 57 -5.72 6.89 0.99
CA LEU A 57 -6.31 6.07 2.06
C LEU A 57 -6.80 6.91 3.25
N ALA A 58 -6.11 8.02 3.54
CA ALA A 58 -6.51 8.98 4.58
C ALA A 58 -7.70 9.86 4.19
N GLY A 59 -8.20 9.77 2.95
CA GLY A 59 -9.31 10.59 2.44
C GLY A 59 -8.94 12.04 2.13
N PHE A 60 -7.65 12.39 2.14
CA PHE A 60 -7.18 13.72 1.78
C PHE A 60 -7.11 13.91 0.25
N PHE A 61 -6.65 12.87 -0.45
CA PHE A 61 -6.67 12.78 -1.91
C PHE A 61 -7.69 11.75 -2.39
N PRO A 62 -8.08 11.77 -3.67
CA PRO A 62 -8.77 10.63 -4.27
C PRO A 62 -7.86 9.40 -4.24
N LEU A 63 -8.46 8.21 -4.20
CA LEU A 63 -7.71 6.96 -4.20
C LEU A 63 -6.87 6.85 -5.48
N HIS A 64 -5.57 6.61 -5.33
CA HIS A 64 -4.65 6.53 -6.47
C HIS A 64 -5.12 5.42 -7.46
N PRO A 65 -5.14 5.67 -8.78
CA PRO A 65 -5.72 4.76 -9.77
C PRO A 65 -5.09 3.36 -9.76
N MET A 66 -3.79 3.28 -9.50
CA MET A 66 -3.09 2.00 -9.42
C MET A 66 -3.55 1.16 -8.21
N SER A 67 -4.08 1.78 -7.15
CA SER A 67 -4.64 1.06 -6.01
C SER A 67 -5.84 0.20 -6.43
N ILE A 68 -6.73 0.76 -7.26
CA ILE A 68 -7.92 0.08 -7.79
C ILE A 68 -7.52 -1.06 -8.71
N ILE A 69 -6.57 -0.79 -9.62
CA ILE A 69 -6.06 -1.80 -10.57
C ILE A 69 -5.40 -2.96 -9.81
N ASN A 70 -4.56 -2.67 -8.82
CA ASN A 70 -3.89 -3.68 -8.02
C ASN A 70 -4.88 -4.50 -7.19
N ALA A 71 -5.89 -3.86 -6.60
CA ALA A 71 -6.96 -4.56 -5.89
C ALA A 71 -7.70 -5.54 -6.80
N ARG A 72 -8.03 -5.13 -8.04
CA ARG A 72 -8.64 -6.02 -9.04
C ARG A 72 -7.74 -7.21 -9.37
N ARG A 73 -6.46 -6.96 -9.70
CA ARG A 73 -5.48 -8.01 -10.02
C ARG A 73 -5.30 -9.00 -8.87
N ASN A 74 -5.24 -8.50 -7.63
CA ASN A 74 -5.11 -9.34 -6.44
C ASN A 74 -6.33 -10.25 -6.25
N ARG A 75 -7.55 -9.74 -6.51
CA ARG A 75 -8.78 -10.55 -6.45
C ARG A 75 -8.81 -11.64 -7.53
N GLU A 76 -8.40 -11.32 -8.76
CA GLU A 76 -8.30 -12.31 -9.85
C GLU A 76 -7.26 -13.39 -9.53
N LYS A 77 -6.12 -13.00 -8.98
CA LYS A 77 -5.08 -13.94 -8.53
C LYS A 77 -5.55 -14.84 -7.40
N ALA A 78 -6.25 -14.31 -6.39
CA ALA A 78 -6.78 -15.09 -5.29
C ALA A 78 -7.76 -16.17 -5.78
N LYS A 79 -8.69 -15.81 -6.68
CA LYS A 79 -9.61 -16.78 -7.30
C LYS A 79 -8.89 -17.90 -8.04
N LYS A 80 -7.86 -17.55 -8.83
CA LYS A 80 -7.06 -18.55 -9.54
C LYS A 80 -6.33 -19.48 -8.57
N GLN A 81 -5.77 -18.95 -7.49
CA GLN A 81 -5.10 -19.74 -6.45
C GLN A 81 -6.08 -20.66 -5.70
N GLU A 82 -7.30 -20.21 -5.44
CA GLU A 82 -8.35 -21.05 -4.85
C GLU A 82 -8.76 -22.20 -5.76
N GLN A 83 -8.88 -21.94 -7.08
CA GLN A 83 -9.17 -22.98 -8.08
C GLN A 83 -8.04 -24.00 -8.18
N GLU A 84 -6.79 -23.56 -8.30
CA GLU A 84 -5.62 -24.43 -8.34
C GLU A 84 -5.48 -25.27 -7.04
N ALA A 85 -5.80 -24.68 -5.88
CA ALA A 85 -5.81 -25.39 -4.60
C ALA A 85 -6.93 -26.44 -4.52
N ALA A 86 -8.11 -26.15 -5.08
CA ALA A 86 -9.24 -27.08 -5.12
C ALA A 86 -8.98 -28.26 -6.08
N GLU A 87 -8.39 -28.00 -7.25
CA GLU A 87 -7.97 -29.03 -8.21
C GLU A 87 -6.86 -29.92 -7.63
N ALA A 88 -5.86 -29.32 -6.98
CA ALA A 88 -4.80 -30.08 -6.30
C ALA A 88 -5.33 -30.90 -5.10
N ALA A 89 -6.39 -30.44 -4.43
CA ALA A 89 -7.05 -31.21 -3.37
C ALA A 89 -7.88 -32.37 -3.94
N ALA A 90 -8.58 -32.17 -5.07
CA ALA A 90 -9.34 -33.22 -5.73
C ALA A 90 -8.43 -34.34 -6.28
N GLU A 91 -7.29 -33.99 -6.87
CA GLU A 91 -6.32 -34.96 -7.39
C GLU A 91 -5.66 -35.77 -6.25
N LYS A 92 -5.33 -35.12 -5.12
CA LYS A 92 -4.84 -35.82 -3.92
C LYS A 92 -5.87 -36.75 -3.28
N THR A 93 -7.16 -36.43 -3.43
CA THR A 93 -8.24 -37.27 -2.89
C THR A 93 -8.48 -38.49 -3.80
N ALA A 94 -8.38 -38.32 -5.13
CA ALA A 94 -8.52 -39.41 -6.10
C ALA A 94 -7.39 -40.47 -5.98
N VAL A 95 -6.13 -40.03 -5.86
CA VAL A 95 -4.97 -40.93 -5.74
C VAL A 95 -4.99 -41.77 -4.45
N LYS A 96 -5.67 -41.31 -3.39
CA LYS A 96 -5.79 -42.06 -2.12
C LYS A 96 -6.85 -43.17 -2.15
N THR A 97 -7.77 -43.14 -3.12
CA THR A 97 -8.87 -44.13 -3.24
C THR A 97 -8.50 -45.37 -4.05
N GLU A 98 -7.35 -45.35 -4.74
CA GLU A 98 -6.90 -46.45 -5.62
C GLU A 98 -5.71 -47.25 -5.06
N SER A 99 -5.37 -47.10 -3.78
CA SER A 99 -4.34 -47.89 -3.06
C SER A 99 -4.91 -48.65 -1.86
#